data_AF-A0A7D9KCX6-F1
#
_entry.id   AF-A0A7D9KCX6-F1
#
_cell.length_a   1.000
_cell.length_b   1.000
_cell.length_c   1.000
_cell.angle_alpha   90.00
_cell.angle_beta   90.00
_cell.angle_gamma   90.00
#
_symmetry.space_group_name_H-M   'P 1'
#
loop_
_entity.id
_entity.type
_entity.pdbx_description
1 polymer ?
#
loop_
_entity_poly.entity_id
_entity_poly.type
_entity_poly.pdbx_seq_one_letter_code
_entity_poly.pdbx_strand_id
1 'polypeptide(L)'
;VAVFGKGGSVGLSFTVPPKKCAILGIDGMTCNSCVQSIQNNISNVNGVESINVSLKDKEGRIIFFPDEINEQALVTEIEDMGFDAFIKAVEQLVVKDESPSKFLRENTKETKLKVYGMTCQSCVRAIKQNLSEIKGFIYAEVSVDDNEAIIKYNCDETNTAILKESIEDSGFEVYIDDELIDREPKKIAFRVSGMTFPSCVDTIRQTLQSTDGVKEVDVELNSEKTEIWYQPAIIDPATLIKLIQDKGFEATLIYHNGRTPEYKLVLISIEGMTCNSCVKSIEGTVCDIAGVKSIKVSLEEKTGEIIFNPDLTGENDLKDAVDDMGFEAAIKEHQKP
;
A
#
# COMPACT_ATOMS: atom_id res chain seq x y z
N VAL A 1 -44.99 35.06 9.44
CA VAL A 1 -44.73 33.74 10.06
C VAL A 1 -43.72 33.03 9.19
N ALA A 2 -42.53 32.80 9.73
CA ALA A 2 -41.37 32.29 9.00
C ALA A 2 -41.51 30.79 8.67
N VAL A 3 -41.05 30.38 7.49
CA VAL A 3 -40.51 29.03 7.24
C VAL A 3 -39.29 29.19 6.34
N PHE A 4 -38.12 28.84 6.89
CA PHE A 4 -36.82 28.82 6.24
C PHE A 4 -36.68 27.59 5.33
N GLY A 5 -35.98 27.78 4.20
CA GLY A 5 -35.63 26.72 3.26
C GLY A 5 -34.56 25.75 3.78
N LYS A 6 -34.54 24.56 3.19
CA LYS A 6 -33.35 23.69 3.12
C LYS A 6 -33.11 23.35 1.65
N GLY A 7 -31.94 23.77 1.16
CA GLY A 7 -31.45 23.48 -0.17
C GLY A 7 -31.23 21.99 -0.37
N GLY A 8 -31.68 21.49 -1.51
CA GLY A 8 -31.21 20.23 -2.05
C GLY A 8 -29.74 20.38 -2.43
N SER A 9 -28.89 19.55 -1.84
CA SER A 9 -27.57 19.28 -2.37
C SER A 9 -27.74 18.56 -3.71
N VAL A 10 -27.43 19.26 -4.79
CA VAL A 10 -27.27 18.67 -6.13
C VAL A 10 -26.06 17.75 -6.04
N GLY A 11 -26.30 16.43 -5.98
CA GLY A 11 -25.24 15.44 -6.12
C GLY A 11 -24.69 15.52 -7.54
N LEU A 12 -23.47 16.03 -7.69
CA LEU A 12 -22.70 15.85 -8.91
C LEU A 12 -22.29 14.38 -8.98
N SER A 13 -23.04 13.59 -9.73
CA SER A 13 -22.64 12.23 -10.09
C SER A 13 -21.47 12.32 -11.06
N PHE A 14 -20.25 12.08 -10.57
CA PHE A 14 -19.09 11.88 -11.43
C PHE A 14 -19.16 10.46 -12.00
N THR A 15 -19.65 10.33 -13.24
CA THR A 15 -19.61 9.06 -13.98
C THR A 15 -18.20 8.88 -14.53
N VAL A 16 -17.53 7.79 -14.15
CA VAL A 16 -16.24 7.41 -14.74
C VAL A 16 -16.46 7.18 -16.25
N PRO A 17 -15.69 7.82 -17.15
CA PRO A 17 -15.86 7.63 -18.58
C PRO A 17 -15.59 6.17 -18.96
N PRO A 18 -16.42 5.56 -19.83
CA PRO A 18 -16.26 4.18 -20.24
C PRO A 18 -14.92 4.01 -20.95
N LYS A 19 -14.28 2.84 -20.81
CA LYS A 19 -13.01 2.53 -21.47
C LYS A 19 -13.17 1.32 -22.38
N LYS A 20 -12.29 1.19 -23.36
CA LYS A 20 -12.17 0.00 -24.22
C LYS A 20 -10.73 -0.45 -24.29
N CYS A 21 -10.53 -1.75 -24.54
CA CYS A 21 -9.25 -2.35 -24.86
C CYS A 21 -9.27 -2.81 -26.32
N ALA A 22 -8.43 -2.21 -27.16
CA ALA A 22 -8.18 -2.68 -28.53
C ALA A 22 -6.95 -3.59 -28.53
N ILE A 23 -7.09 -4.80 -29.07
CA ILE A 23 -5.97 -5.69 -29.39
C ILE A 23 -5.72 -5.56 -30.88
N LEU A 24 -4.60 -4.95 -31.24
CA LEU A 24 -4.18 -4.75 -32.62
C LEU A 24 -3.10 -5.78 -32.96
N GLY A 25 -3.22 -6.43 -34.11
CA GLY A 25 -2.10 -7.13 -34.74
C GLY A 25 -1.21 -6.10 -35.42
N ILE A 26 0.11 -6.22 -35.28
CA ILE A 26 1.08 -5.29 -35.83
C ILE A 26 2.17 -6.08 -36.55
N ASP A 27 2.19 -5.96 -37.87
CA ASP A 27 3.22 -6.54 -38.74
C ASP A 27 4.29 -5.50 -39.10
N GLY A 28 5.45 -5.98 -39.55
CA GLY A 28 6.61 -5.13 -39.84
C GLY A 28 7.53 -4.83 -38.65
N MET A 29 7.13 -5.20 -37.42
CA MET A 29 8.04 -5.15 -36.27
C MET A 29 9.15 -6.21 -36.40
N THR A 30 10.41 -5.78 -36.49
CA THR A 30 11.56 -6.68 -36.66
C THR A 30 12.52 -6.67 -35.47
N CYS A 31 12.38 -5.72 -34.55
CA CYS A 31 13.23 -5.59 -33.38
C CYS A 31 12.55 -4.80 -32.25
N ASN A 32 13.13 -4.83 -31.05
CA ASN A 32 12.60 -4.15 -29.88
C ASN A 32 12.55 -2.62 -30.03
N SER A 33 13.36 -2.01 -30.91
CA SER A 33 13.23 -0.57 -31.17
C SER A 33 11.93 -0.22 -31.90
N CYS A 34 11.36 -1.13 -32.70
CA CYS A 34 10.04 -0.94 -33.30
C CYS A 34 8.95 -0.90 -32.22
N VAL A 35 8.99 -1.86 -31.28
CA VAL A 35 8.09 -1.96 -30.13
C VAL A 35 8.12 -0.66 -29.32
N GLN A 36 9.32 -0.21 -28.96
CA GLN A 36 9.51 1.01 -28.18
C GLN A 36 9.04 2.26 -28.93
N SER A 37 9.27 2.33 -30.25
CA SER A 37 8.77 3.43 -31.06
C SER A 37 7.24 3.49 -30.99
N ILE A 38 6.55 2.37 -31.25
CA ILE A 38 5.09 2.28 -31.23
C ILE A 38 4.54 2.62 -29.84
N GLN A 39 5.08 2.01 -28.79
CA GLN A 39 4.63 2.30 -27.42
C GLN A 39 4.77 3.78 -27.06
N ASN A 40 5.90 4.40 -27.39
CA ASN A 40 6.15 5.80 -27.04
C ASN A 40 5.27 6.78 -27.82
N ASN A 41 4.95 6.49 -29.09
CA ASN A 41 4.11 7.38 -29.87
C ASN A 41 2.64 7.23 -29.49
N ILE A 42 2.14 5.98 -29.46
CA ILE A 42 0.72 5.72 -29.16
C ILE A 42 0.36 6.11 -27.73
N SER A 43 1.29 6.02 -26.76
CA SER A 43 1.04 6.48 -25.39
C SER A 43 0.80 7.99 -25.28
N ASN A 44 1.20 8.78 -26.27
CA ASN A 44 1.02 10.24 -26.28
C ASN A 44 -0.22 10.69 -27.07
N VAL A 45 -0.95 9.75 -27.67
CA VAL A 45 -2.15 10.06 -28.45
C VAL A 45 -3.29 10.42 -27.50
N ASN A 46 -3.97 11.53 -27.78
CA ASN A 46 -5.11 11.96 -26.98
C ASN A 46 -6.22 10.90 -26.99
N GLY A 47 -6.75 10.56 -25.81
CA GLY A 47 -7.70 9.45 -25.64
C GLY A 47 -7.07 8.09 -25.38
N VAL A 48 -5.76 7.92 -25.49
CA VAL A 48 -5.07 6.67 -25.10
C VAL A 48 -4.68 6.72 -23.63
N GLU A 49 -5.13 5.74 -22.85
CA GLU A 49 -4.76 5.56 -21.46
C GLU A 49 -3.48 4.75 -21.31
N SER A 50 -3.33 3.67 -22.09
CA SER A 50 -2.12 2.84 -22.05
C SER A 50 -1.95 2.03 -23.32
N ILE A 51 -0.71 1.64 -23.59
CA ILE A 51 -0.35 0.70 -24.66
C ILE A 51 0.72 -0.27 -24.16
N ASN A 52 0.57 -1.55 -24.51
CA ASN A 52 1.60 -2.57 -24.39
C ASN A 52 1.80 -3.25 -25.75
N VAL A 53 3.03 -3.34 -26.23
CA VAL A 53 3.35 -3.97 -27.51
C VAL A 53 4.23 -5.20 -27.29
N SER A 54 3.81 -6.34 -27.83
CA SER A 54 4.54 -7.60 -27.79
C SER A 54 5.14 -7.88 -29.17
N LEU A 55 6.47 -7.88 -29.26
CA LEU A 55 7.18 -8.34 -30.48
C LEU A 55 6.93 -9.82 -30.74
N LYS A 56 6.86 -10.61 -29.67
CA LYS A 56 6.69 -12.07 -29.73
C LYS A 56 5.32 -12.43 -30.31
N ASP A 57 4.29 -11.74 -29.86
CA ASP A 57 2.91 -12.03 -30.25
C ASP A 57 2.48 -11.19 -31.46
N LYS A 58 3.31 -10.22 -31.88
CA LYS A 58 3.02 -9.23 -32.92
C LYS A 58 1.72 -8.47 -32.64
N GLU A 59 1.57 -8.01 -31.40
CA GLU A 59 0.33 -7.40 -30.91
C GLU A 59 0.59 -6.10 -30.16
N GLY A 60 -0.32 -5.14 -30.29
CA GLY A 60 -0.44 -3.96 -29.44
C GLY A 60 -1.77 -3.98 -28.70
N ARG A 61 -1.75 -4.01 -27.36
CA ARG A 61 -2.92 -3.87 -26.50
C ARG A 61 -3.04 -2.43 -26.04
N ILE A 62 -4.12 -1.76 -26.39
CA ILE A 62 -4.32 -0.33 -26.14
C ILE A 62 -5.59 -0.13 -25.34
N ILE A 63 -5.47 0.47 -24.17
CA ILE A 63 -6.63 0.94 -23.40
C ILE A 63 -6.87 2.40 -23.76
N PHE A 64 -8.10 2.74 -24.11
CA PHE A 64 -8.45 4.07 -24.59
C PHE A 64 -9.88 4.46 -24.21
N PHE A 65 -10.14 5.76 -24.23
CA PHE A 65 -11.45 6.36 -24.04
C PHE A 65 -12.17 6.45 -25.39
N PRO A 66 -13.26 5.68 -25.62
CA PRO A 66 -13.99 5.66 -26.88
C PRO A 66 -14.67 6.98 -27.23
N ASP A 67 -14.81 7.88 -26.26
CA ASP A 67 -15.34 9.24 -26.45
C ASP A 67 -14.27 10.21 -27.01
N GLU A 68 -12.98 9.87 -26.89
CA GLU A 68 -11.85 10.69 -27.33
C GLU A 68 -11.16 10.13 -28.58
N ILE A 69 -11.04 8.80 -28.68
CA ILE A 69 -10.42 8.11 -29.82
C ILE A 69 -11.13 6.79 -30.10
N ASN A 70 -11.16 6.35 -31.37
CA ASN A 70 -11.74 5.06 -31.77
C ASN A 70 -10.67 4.07 -32.24
N GLU A 71 -11.08 2.81 -32.42
CA GLU A 71 -10.18 1.71 -32.72
C GLU A 71 -9.51 1.85 -34.09
N GLN A 72 -10.21 2.44 -35.07
CA GLN A 72 -9.64 2.70 -36.39
C GLN A 72 -8.59 3.80 -36.35
N ALA A 73 -8.78 4.85 -35.55
CA ALA A 73 -7.79 5.92 -35.40
C ALA A 73 -6.48 5.39 -34.78
N LEU A 74 -6.57 4.43 -33.85
CA LEU A 74 -5.39 3.75 -33.28
C LEU A 74 -4.62 2.92 -34.33
N VAL A 75 -5.34 2.27 -35.25
CA VAL A 75 -4.71 1.57 -36.37
C VAL A 75 -4.01 2.56 -37.29
N THR A 76 -4.68 3.64 -37.68
CA THR A 76 -4.11 4.68 -38.54
C THR A 76 -2.85 5.29 -37.93
N GLU A 77 -2.83 5.56 -36.63
CA GLU A 77 -1.63 6.09 -35.97
C GLU A 77 -0.44 5.13 -36.07
N ILE A 78 -0.67 3.80 -35.97
CA ILE A 78 0.40 2.80 -36.12
C ILE A 78 0.82 2.65 -37.60
N GLU A 79 -0.12 2.76 -38.54
CA GLU A 79 0.16 2.74 -39.98
C GLU A 79 0.97 3.96 -40.43
N ASP A 80 0.67 5.15 -39.91
CA ASP A 80 1.41 6.39 -40.18
C ASP A 80 2.87 6.32 -39.68
N MET A 81 3.14 5.44 -38.70
CA MET A 81 4.50 5.11 -38.25
C MET A 81 5.24 4.12 -39.16
N GLY A 82 4.57 3.60 -40.20
CA GLY A 82 5.13 2.66 -41.17
C GLY A 82 5.00 1.18 -40.79
N PHE A 83 4.07 0.83 -39.89
CA PHE A 83 3.78 -0.56 -39.51
C PHE A 83 2.38 -0.96 -39.97
N ASP A 84 2.24 -2.16 -40.52
CA ASP A 84 0.92 -2.66 -40.91
C ASP A 84 0.14 -3.06 -39.65
N ALA A 85 -1.02 -2.45 -39.40
CA ALA A 85 -1.83 -2.73 -38.21
C ALA A 85 -3.26 -3.14 -38.55
N PHE A 86 -3.84 -4.03 -37.76
CA PHE A 86 -5.24 -4.44 -37.91
C PHE A 86 -5.88 -4.81 -36.58
N ILE A 87 -7.18 -4.59 -36.45
CA ILE A 87 -7.91 -4.89 -35.22
C ILE A 87 -8.11 -6.41 -35.12
N LYS A 88 -7.59 -7.03 -34.04
CA LYS A 88 -7.86 -8.44 -33.71
C LYS A 88 -9.07 -8.58 -32.81
N ALA A 89 -9.19 -7.72 -31.80
CA ALA A 89 -10.31 -7.71 -30.88
C ALA A 89 -10.51 -6.32 -30.29
N VAL A 90 -11.76 -6.04 -29.88
CA VAL A 90 -12.11 -4.84 -29.14
C VAL A 90 -13.01 -5.26 -28.00
N GLU A 91 -12.54 -5.01 -26.78
CA GLU A 91 -13.25 -5.37 -25.56
C GLU A 91 -13.73 -4.10 -24.87
N GLN A 92 -15.03 -4.05 -24.54
CA GLN A 92 -15.57 -2.96 -23.73
C GLN A 92 -15.23 -3.21 -22.27
N LEU A 93 -14.53 -2.27 -21.63
CA LEU A 93 -14.29 -2.31 -20.19
C LEU A 93 -15.56 -1.81 -19.50
N VAL A 94 -16.52 -2.70 -19.30
CA VAL A 94 -17.79 -2.37 -18.67
C VAL A 94 -17.59 -2.29 -17.16
N VAL A 95 -17.78 -1.11 -16.56
CA VAL A 95 -18.05 -0.99 -15.13
C VAL A 95 -19.46 -1.53 -14.91
N LYS A 96 -19.58 -2.81 -14.57
CA LYS A 96 -20.84 -3.39 -14.11
C LYS A 96 -20.61 -4.12 -12.80
N ASP A 97 -21.34 -3.66 -11.80
CA ASP A 97 -21.73 -4.42 -10.61
C ASP A 97 -22.21 -5.82 -11.01
N GLU A 98 -21.90 -6.78 -10.12
CA GLU A 98 -22.22 -8.23 -10.14
C GLU A 98 -21.17 -9.19 -10.76
N SER A 99 -20.39 -9.77 -9.83
CA SER A 99 -19.47 -10.93 -9.85
C SER A 99 -19.85 -12.10 -10.80
N PRO A 100 -18.89 -12.89 -11.35
CA PRO A 100 -17.70 -13.40 -10.65
C PRO A 100 -16.39 -13.52 -11.49
N SER A 101 -15.32 -12.84 -11.05
CA SER A 101 -13.92 -13.35 -11.10
C SER A 101 -13.12 -12.64 -10.00
N LYS A 102 -13.08 -13.31 -8.86
CA LYS A 102 -12.94 -12.79 -7.50
C LYS A 102 -11.50 -12.71 -7.00
N PHE A 103 -10.54 -12.13 -7.74
CA PHE A 103 -9.14 -12.16 -7.29
C PHE A 103 -8.26 -10.91 -7.48
N LEU A 104 -8.71 -9.83 -8.16
CA LEU A 104 -7.79 -8.73 -8.54
C LEU A 104 -8.07 -7.35 -7.90
N ARG A 105 -9.07 -7.18 -7.03
CA ARG A 105 -9.47 -5.84 -6.52
C ARG A 105 -9.18 -5.54 -5.04
N GLU A 106 -8.96 -6.53 -4.18
CA GLU A 106 -8.82 -6.24 -2.73
C GLU A 106 -7.44 -5.71 -2.33
N ASN A 107 -6.42 -5.92 -3.16
CA ASN A 107 -5.03 -5.66 -2.80
C ASN A 107 -4.39 -4.58 -3.66
N THR A 108 -5.15 -3.81 -4.44
CA THR A 108 -4.61 -2.62 -5.12
C THR A 108 -4.51 -1.46 -4.14
N LYS A 109 -3.31 -0.92 -3.93
CA LYS A 109 -3.02 0.30 -3.17
C LYS A 109 -2.42 1.38 -4.08
N GLU A 110 -2.50 2.63 -3.64
CA GLU A 110 -1.87 3.79 -4.26
C GLU A 110 -0.87 4.38 -3.26
N THR A 111 0.27 4.87 -3.73
CA THR A 111 1.25 5.61 -2.94
C THR A 111 1.75 6.80 -3.72
N LYS A 112 2.10 7.88 -3.02
CA LYS A 112 2.71 9.07 -3.60
C LYS A 112 4.11 9.23 -3.04
N LEU A 113 5.08 9.45 -3.91
CA LEU A 113 6.48 9.62 -3.58
C LEU A 113 6.93 11.00 -4.08
N LYS A 114 7.65 11.74 -3.23
CA LYS A 114 8.44 12.91 -3.64
C LYS A 114 9.76 12.42 -4.20
N VAL A 115 10.06 12.78 -5.44
CA VAL A 115 11.27 12.34 -6.15
C VAL A 115 12.10 13.55 -6.54
N TYR A 116 13.25 13.73 -5.89
CA TYR A 116 14.19 14.81 -6.14
C TYR A 116 15.32 14.36 -7.08
N GLY A 117 15.86 15.30 -7.83
CA GLY A 117 16.87 15.05 -8.86
C GLY A 117 16.27 14.80 -10.26
N MET A 118 14.94 14.78 -10.40
CA MET A 118 14.30 14.80 -11.72
C MET A 118 14.53 16.16 -12.38
N THR A 119 15.15 16.16 -13.56
CA THR A 119 15.50 17.39 -14.28
C THR A 119 14.85 17.48 -15.67
N CYS A 120 14.29 16.36 -16.17
CA CYS A 120 13.72 16.30 -17.51
C CYS A 120 12.83 15.05 -17.70
N GLN A 121 12.11 15.01 -18.83
CA GLN A 121 11.21 13.92 -19.21
C GLN A 121 11.89 12.56 -19.40
N SER A 122 13.21 12.51 -19.63
CA SER A 122 13.93 11.23 -19.63
C SER A 122 14.03 10.62 -18.23
N CYS A 123 14.05 11.42 -17.16
CA CYS A 123 13.99 10.92 -15.78
C CYS A 123 12.64 10.23 -15.53
N VAL A 124 11.53 10.86 -15.98
CA VAL A 124 10.18 10.27 -15.90
C VAL A 124 10.11 8.91 -16.58
N ARG A 125 10.65 8.79 -17.80
CA ARG A 125 10.67 7.53 -18.54
C ARG A 125 11.48 6.45 -17.83
N ALA A 126 12.66 6.79 -17.32
CA ALA A 126 13.50 5.85 -16.58
C ALA A 126 12.78 5.31 -15.33
N ILE A 127 12.15 6.21 -14.55
CA ILE A 127 11.37 5.83 -13.36
C ILE A 127 10.21 4.90 -13.74
N LYS A 128 9.40 5.26 -14.73
CA LYS A 128 8.26 4.42 -15.17
C LYS A 128 8.71 3.06 -15.69
N GLN A 129 9.83 3.01 -16.43
CA GLN A 129 10.39 1.76 -16.94
C GLN A 129 10.82 0.85 -15.79
N ASN A 130 11.59 1.37 -14.84
CA ASN A 130 12.09 0.57 -13.72
C ASN A 130 10.96 0.05 -12.83
N LEU A 131 9.96 0.89 -12.53
CA LEU A 131 8.78 0.47 -11.78
C LEU A 131 7.98 -0.62 -12.50
N SER A 132 7.92 -0.60 -13.84
CA SER A 132 7.19 -1.59 -14.63
C SER A 132 7.76 -3.01 -14.57
N GLU A 133 9.02 -3.15 -14.16
CA GLU A 133 9.70 -4.43 -14.00
C GLU A 133 9.41 -5.08 -12.63
N ILE A 134 8.83 -4.31 -11.69
CA ILE A 134 8.48 -4.78 -10.35
C ILE A 134 7.20 -5.59 -10.39
N LYS A 135 7.26 -6.83 -9.90
CA LYS A 135 6.09 -7.68 -9.74
C LYS A 135 5.07 -7.01 -8.81
N GLY A 136 3.81 -6.93 -9.22
CA GLY A 136 2.77 -6.22 -8.49
C GLY A 136 2.65 -4.74 -8.84
N PHE A 137 3.52 -4.18 -9.67
CA PHE A 137 3.29 -2.84 -10.22
C PHE A 137 2.06 -2.83 -11.13
N ILE A 138 1.21 -1.80 -10.99
CA ILE A 138 0.03 -1.61 -11.83
C ILE A 138 0.21 -0.41 -12.75
N TYR A 139 0.49 0.78 -12.20
CA TYR A 139 0.84 1.97 -13.01
C TYR A 139 1.50 3.07 -12.16
N ALA A 140 2.14 4.05 -12.82
CA ALA A 140 2.62 5.27 -12.18
C ALA A 140 2.41 6.53 -13.04
N GLU A 141 2.01 7.61 -12.39
CA GLU A 141 2.06 8.99 -12.88
C GLU A 141 3.27 9.68 -12.25
N VAL A 142 4.12 10.32 -13.05
CA VAL A 142 5.34 10.97 -12.56
C VAL A 142 5.40 12.37 -13.15
N SER A 143 5.52 13.37 -12.29
CA SER A 143 5.56 14.79 -12.63
C SER A 143 6.91 15.39 -12.25
N VAL A 144 7.63 15.93 -13.25
CA VAL A 144 8.86 16.70 -13.00
C VAL A 144 8.55 18.03 -12.34
N ASP A 145 7.45 18.67 -12.75
CA ASP A 145 7.07 19.99 -12.24
C ASP A 145 6.70 19.94 -10.75
N ASP A 146 6.06 18.86 -10.31
CA ASP A 146 5.64 18.69 -8.92
C ASP A 146 6.68 17.93 -8.06
N ASN A 147 7.73 17.37 -8.69
CA ASN A 147 8.69 16.43 -8.09
C ASN A 147 7.98 15.22 -7.44
N GLU A 148 7.01 14.62 -8.12
CA GLU A 148 6.11 13.62 -7.56
C GLU A 148 5.98 12.38 -8.45
N ALA A 149 5.77 11.22 -7.82
CA ALA A 149 5.37 9.97 -8.46
C ALA A 149 4.18 9.35 -7.70
N ILE A 150 3.02 9.24 -8.35
CA ILE A 150 1.83 8.55 -7.84
C ILE A 150 1.79 7.16 -8.46
N ILE A 151 1.83 6.12 -7.62
CA ILE A 151 2.04 4.73 -8.04
C ILE A 151 0.90 3.86 -7.52
N LYS A 152 0.24 3.12 -8.40
CA LYS A 152 -0.66 2.02 -8.01
C LYS A 152 0.01 0.67 -8.15
N TYR A 153 -0.24 -0.18 -7.17
CA TYR A 153 0.40 -1.48 -7.05
C TYR A 153 -0.47 -2.49 -6.30
N ASN A 154 -0.21 -3.76 -6.50
CA ASN A 154 -0.76 -4.87 -5.74
C ASN A 154 0.07 -5.07 -4.46
N CYS A 155 -0.54 -4.81 -3.30
CA CYS A 155 0.09 -4.88 -1.99
C CYS A 155 0.40 -6.30 -1.49
N ASP A 156 -0.06 -7.34 -2.20
CA ASP A 156 0.36 -8.72 -1.93
C ASP A 156 1.72 -9.05 -2.57
N GLU A 157 2.09 -8.32 -3.62
CA GLU A 157 3.25 -8.63 -4.47
C GLU A 157 4.38 -7.62 -4.30
N THR A 158 4.05 -6.37 -3.95
CA THR A 158 5.02 -5.31 -3.67
C THR A 158 4.50 -4.33 -2.61
N ASN A 159 5.34 -3.41 -2.17
CA ASN A 159 4.98 -2.38 -1.19
C ASN A 159 5.73 -1.07 -1.49
N THR A 160 5.36 0.00 -0.79
CA THR A 160 5.96 1.33 -0.98
C THR A 160 7.48 1.34 -0.78
N ALA A 161 8.03 0.51 0.11
CA ALA A 161 9.48 0.45 0.33
C ALA A 161 10.22 -0.11 -0.90
N ILE A 162 9.70 -1.19 -1.51
CA ILE A 162 10.27 -1.78 -2.74
C ILE A 162 10.18 -0.79 -3.91
N LEU A 163 9.03 -0.11 -4.04
CA LEU A 163 8.82 0.90 -5.09
C LEU A 163 9.76 2.10 -4.90
N LYS A 164 10.00 2.54 -3.66
CA LYS A 164 10.95 3.59 -3.31
C LYS A 164 12.37 3.19 -3.67
N GLU A 165 12.82 2.01 -3.22
CA GLU A 165 14.17 1.47 -3.45
C GLU A 165 14.49 1.42 -4.96
N SER A 166 13.56 0.96 -5.79
CA SER A 166 13.75 0.92 -7.24
C SER A 166 14.00 2.30 -7.87
N ILE A 167 13.37 3.34 -7.34
CA ILE A 167 13.59 4.72 -7.82
C ILE A 167 14.92 5.26 -7.28
N GLU A 168 15.30 4.93 -6.05
CA GLU A 168 16.59 5.32 -5.46
C GLU A 168 17.79 4.68 -6.19
N ASP A 169 17.66 3.41 -6.59
CA ASP A 169 18.64 2.69 -7.42
C ASP A 169 18.87 3.35 -8.79
N SER A 170 17.90 4.15 -9.23
CA SER A 170 17.99 4.94 -10.46
C SER A 170 18.75 6.27 -10.27
N GLY A 171 19.25 6.53 -9.05
CA GLY A 171 20.04 7.71 -8.69
C GLY A 171 19.21 8.93 -8.25
N PHE A 172 17.95 8.73 -7.84
CA PHE A 172 17.08 9.80 -7.35
C PHE A 172 16.95 9.75 -5.83
N GLU A 173 16.73 10.91 -5.20
CA GLU A 173 16.40 10.97 -3.77
C GLU A 173 14.87 10.90 -3.61
N VAL A 174 14.38 9.94 -2.84
CA VAL A 174 12.95 9.65 -2.76
C VAL A 174 12.44 9.75 -1.32
N TYR A 175 11.39 10.51 -1.12
CA TYR A 175 10.69 10.62 0.16
C TYR A 175 9.24 10.16 -0.04
N ILE A 176 8.67 9.49 0.95
CA ILE A 176 7.26 9.09 0.88
C ILE A 176 6.42 10.33 1.18
N ASP A 177 5.49 10.65 0.28
CA ASP A 177 4.51 11.71 0.50
C ASP A 177 3.28 11.09 1.16
N ASP A 178 3.28 11.09 2.49
CA ASP A 178 2.20 10.53 3.32
C ASP A 178 0.84 11.24 3.11
N GLU A 179 0.78 12.30 2.30
CA GLU A 179 -0.45 13.07 2.05
C GLU A 179 -1.54 12.36 1.24
N LEU A 180 -1.24 11.30 0.45
CA LEU A 180 -2.26 10.56 -0.34
C LEU A 180 -2.61 9.16 0.16
N ILE A 181 -1.95 8.64 1.20
CA ILE A 181 -2.34 7.35 1.81
C ILE A 181 -3.35 7.53 2.96
N ASP A 182 -3.49 8.71 3.57
CA ASP A 182 -4.18 8.80 4.88
C ASP A 182 -4.89 10.13 5.23
N ARG A 183 -5.64 10.71 4.29
CA ARG A 183 -6.58 11.80 4.66
C ARG A 183 -7.89 11.29 5.27
N GLU A 184 -8.35 10.10 4.88
CA GLU A 184 -9.50 9.48 5.54
C GLU A 184 -9.04 8.81 6.84
N PRO A 185 -9.75 9.05 7.96
CA PRO A 185 -9.37 8.43 9.21
C PRO A 185 -9.53 6.90 9.11
N LYS A 186 -8.46 6.16 9.41
CA LYS A 186 -8.50 4.70 9.51
C LYS A 186 -9.25 4.29 10.77
N LYS A 187 -10.06 3.24 10.65
CA LYS A 187 -10.77 2.64 11.78
C LYS A 187 -9.98 1.49 12.39
N ILE A 188 -9.78 1.49 13.69
CA ILE A 188 -9.15 0.40 14.45
C ILE A 188 -10.01 0.05 15.65
N ALA A 189 -10.02 -1.21 16.06
CA ALA A 189 -10.73 -1.64 17.26
C ALA A 189 -9.86 -2.48 18.17
N PHE A 190 -9.90 -2.17 19.45
CA PHE A 190 -9.22 -2.89 20.52
C PHE A 190 -10.23 -3.50 21.49
N ARG A 191 -9.89 -4.66 22.04
CA ARG A 191 -10.44 -5.15 23.29
C ARG A 191 -9.63 -4.55 24.40
N VAL A 192 -10.27 -3.79 25.28
CA VAL A 192 -9.64 -3.13 26.42
C VAL A 192 -10.04 -3.81 27.71
N SER A 193 -9.12 -4.60 28.27
CA SER A 193 -9.35 -5.34 29.50
C SER A 193 -8.95 -4.51 30.73
N GLY A 194 -9.62 -4.76 31.86
CA GLY A 194 -9.45 -3.99 33.10
C GLY A 194 -10.50 -2.87 33.32
N MET A 195 -11.39 -2.64 32.35
CA MET A 195 -12.50 -1.69 32.52
C MET A 195 -13.57 -2.27 33.47
N THR A 196 -13.55 -1.85 34.73
CA THR A 196 -14.50 -2.38 35.76
C THR A 196 -15.66 -1.41 36.05
N PHE A 197 -15.47 -0.11 35.76
CA PHE A 197 -16.42 0.94 36.10
C PHE A 197 -16.66 1.89 34.91
N PRO A 198 -17.83 2.55 34.84
CA PRO A 198 -18.10 3.57 33.82
C PRO A 198 -17.04 4.69 33.77
N SER A 199 -16.39 5.01 34.89
CA SER A 199 -15.30 6.00 34.92
C SER A 199 -14.07 5.57 34.10
N CYS A 200 -13.85 4.28 33.89
CA CYS A 200 -12.79 3.77 33.01
C CYS A 200 -13.06 4.18 31.55
N VAL A 201 -14.33 4.10 31.12
CA VAL A 201 -14.78 4.50 29.78
C VAL A 201 -14.48 5.96 29.53
N ASP A 202 -14.82 6.83 30.48
CA ASP A 202 -14.58 8.28 30.37
C ASP A 202 -13.08 8.59 30.33
N THR A 203 -12.28 7.88 31.13
CA THR A 203 -10.81 8.05 31.16
C THR A 203 -10.18 7.70 29.81
N ILE A 204 -10.53 6.54 29.25
CA ILE A 204 -10.01 6.08 27.94
C ILE A 204 -10.48 7.03 26.83
N ARG A 205 -11.78 7.34 26.80
CA ARG A 205 -12.37 8.24 25.81
C ARG A 205 -11.69 9.61 25.82
N GLN A 206 -11.55 10.25 26.98
CA GLN A 206 -10.93 11.58 27.09
C GLN A 206 -9.45 11.55 26.68
N THR A 207 -8.71 10.51 27.06
CA THR A 207 -7.30 10.35 26.72
C THR A 207 -7.13 10.27 25.20
N LEU A 208 -7.88 9.39 24.54
CA LEU A 208 -7.79 9.17 23.10
C LEU A 208 -8.33 10.37 22.31
N GLN A 209 -9.50 10.93 22.68
CA GLN A 209 -10.09 12.08 21.98
C GLN A 209 -9.25 13.36 22.07
N SER A 210 -8.44 13.51 23.11
CA SER A 210 -7.53 14.66 23.27
C SER A 210 -6.18 14.46 22.58
N THR A 211 -5.95 13.29 21.99
CA THR A 211 -4.70 12.95 21.31
C THR A 211 -4.72 13.45 19.87
N ASP A 212 -3.66 14.14 19.46
CA ASP A 212 -3.55 14.61 18.07
C ASP A 212 -3.55 13.43 17.10
N GLY A 213 -4.20 13.59 15.95
CA GLY A 213 -4.43 12.51 15.00
C GLY A 213 -5.64 11.62 15.30
N VAL A 214 -6.27 11.68 16.47
CA VAL A 214 -7.53 10.96 16.74
C VAL A 214 -8.74 11.83 16.35
N LYS A 215 -9.66 11.28 15.55
CA LYS A 215 -10.87 11.96 15.08
C LYS A 215 -12.11 11.59 15.87
N GLU A 216 -12.30 10.30 16.12
CA GLU A 216 -13.48 9.78 16.80
C GLU A 216 -13.08 8.56 17.63
N VAL A 217 -13.76 8.40 18.77
CA VAL A 217 -13.55 7.29 19.70
C VAL A 217 -14.90 6.84 20.24
N ASP A 218 -15.20 5.56 20.06
CA ASP A 218 -16.31 4.89 20.72
C ASP A 218 -15.76 3.85 21.71
N VAL A 219 -16.32 3.83 22.92
CA VAL A 219 -15.86 2.95 24.01
C VAL A 219 -17.08 2.29 24.63
N GLU A 220 -17.14 0.97 24.53
CA GLU A 220 -18.22 0.14 25.02
C GLU A 220 -17.74 -0.74 26.18
N LEU A 221 -18.30 -0.51 27.37
CA LEU A 221 -17.92 -1.22 28.60
C LEU A 221 -18.32 -2.70 28.56
N ASN A 222 -19.53 -3.02 28.08
CA ASN A 222 -20.11 -4.37 28.16
C ASN A 222 -19.39 -5.38 27.26
N SER A 223 -18.89 -4.92 26.11
CA SER A 223 -18.17 -5.74 25.13
C SER A 223 -16.64 -5.60 25.24
N GLU A 224 -16.18 -4.77 26.20
CA GLU A 224 -14.79 -4.34 26.34
C GLU A 224 -14.20 -3.75 25.05
N LYS A 225 -15.04 -3.20 24.16
CA LYS A 225 -14.63 -2.80 22.81
C LYS A 225 -14.38 -1.30 22.74
N THR A 226 -13.25 -0.91 22.18
CA THR A 226 -12.91 0.49 21.88
C THR A 226 -12.65 0.62 20.38
N GLU A 227 -13.44 1.43 19.68
CA GLU A 227 -13.25 1.77 18.27
C GLU A 227 -12.67 3.17 18.13
N ILE A 228 -11.65 3.33 17.29
CA ILE A 228 -10.93 4.59 17.11
C ILE A 228 -10.81 4.88 15.63
N TRP A 229 -11.13 6.11 15.25
CA TRP A 229 -10.88 6.67 13.93
C TRP A 229 -9.69 7.62 14.05
N TYR A 230 -8.57 7.29 13.43
CA TYR A 230 -7.31 8.03 13.58
C TYR A 230 -6.68 8.33 12.23
N GLN A 231 -5.79 9.31 12.21
CA GLN A 231 -5.00 9.72 11.04
C GLN A 231 -3.61 9.10 11.13
N PRO A 232 -3.27 8.09 10.32
CA PRO A 232 -1.99 7.40 10.43
C PRO A 232 -0.77 8.27 10.11
N ALA A 233 -0.96 9.39 9.40
CA ALA A 233 0.09 10.38 9.18
C ALA A 233 0.48 11.15 10.47
N ILE A 234 -0.34 11.09 11.52
CA ILE A 234 -0.11 11.81 12.79
C ILE A 234 0.17 10.84 13.94
N ILE A 235 -0.54 9.70 13.97
CA ILE A 235 -0.43 8.72 15.06
C ILE A 235 -0.51 7.30 14.53
N ASP A 236 0.40 6.45 14.98
CA ASP A 236 0.43 5.03 14.63
C ASP A 236 -0.38 4.17 15.63
N PRO A 237 -0.80 2.94 15.24
CA PRO A 237 -1.50 2.02 16.12
C PRO A 237 -0.80 1.65 17.43
N ALA A 238 0.53 1.52 17.43
CA ALA A 238 1.29 1.14 18.62
C ALA A 238 1.24 2.26 19.67
N THR A 239 1.28 3.52 19.23
CA THR A 239 1.07 4.68 20.10
C THR A 239 -0.33 4.69 20.73
N LEU A 240 -1.38 4.31 19.99
CA LEU A 240 -2.74 4.17 20.55
C LEU A 240 -2.81 3.11 21.65
N ILE A 241 -2.16 1.96 21.46
CA ILE A 241 -2.07 0.90 22.47
C ILE A 241 -1.35 1.41 23.71
N LYS A 242 -0.22 2.10 23.52
CA LYS A 242 0.58 2.67 24.61
C LYS A 242 -0.22 3.67 25.45
N LEU A 243 -1.00 4.55 24.82
CA LEU A 243 -1.86 5.50 25.52
C LEU A 243 -2.89 4.81 26.43
N ILE A 244 -3.41 3.65 26.02
CA ILE A 244 -4.34 2.85 26.82
C ILE A 244 -3.59 2.17 27.98
N GLN A 245 -2.40 1.62 27.71
CA GLN A 245 -1.52 1.00 28.71
C GLN A 245 -1.05 1.98 29.78
N ASP A 246 -0.70 3.22 29.40
CA ASP A 246 -0.30 4.28 30.32
C ASP A 246 -1.43 4.69 31.29
N LYS A 247 -2.68 4.36 30.97
CA LYS A 247 -3.84 4.52 31.86
C LYS A 247 -4.13 3.28 32.71
N GLY A 248 -3.30 2.25 32.61
CA GLY A 248 -3.40 1.02 33.40
C GLY A 248 -4.37 -0.01 32.81
N PHE A 249 -4.63 0.02 31.51
CA PHE A 249 -5.50 -0.93 30.83
C PHE A 249 -4.73 -1.73 29.77
N GLU A 250 -5.13 -2.97 29.52
CA GLU A 250 -4.55 -3.80 28.47
C GLU A 250 -5.36 -3.66 27.18
N ALA A 251 -4.70 -3.47 26.03
CA ALA A 251 -5.36 -3.36 24.73
C ALA A 251 -4.91 -4.48 23.79
N THR A 252 -5.86 -5.26 23.27
CA THR A 252 -5.62 -6.32 22.27
C THR A 252 -6.35 -5.99 20.96
N LEU A 253 -5.67 -6.06 19.82
CA LEU A 253 -6.27 -5.74 18.51
C LEU A 253 -7.40 -6.71 18.15
N ILE A 254 -8.58 -6.16 17.80
CA ILE A 254 -9.73 -6.92 17.28
C ILE A 254 -9.75 -6.89 15.75
N TYR A 255 -9.55 -5.70 15.16
CA TYR A 255 -9.43 -5.53 13.72
C TYR A 255 -8.76 -4.19 13.40
N HIS A 256 -8.15 -4.12 12.22
CA HIS A 256 -7.61 -2.88 11.66
C HIS A 256 -8.18 -2.66 10.26
N ASN A 257 -8.85 -1.53 10.07
CA ASN A 257 -9.55 -1.15 8.84
C ASN A 257 -10.46 -2.25 8.26
N GLY A 258 -11.24 -2.90 9.13
CA GLY A 258 -12.15 -3.98 8.76
C GLY A 258 -11.50 -5.35 8.54
N ARG A 259 -10.18 -5.46 8.69
CA ARG A 259 -9.43 -6.72 8.55
C ARG A 259 -9.16 -7.34 9.91
N THR A 260 -9.34 -8.65 10.02
CA THR A 260 -8.92 -9.39 11.22
C THR A 260 -7.41 -9.38 11.36
N PRO A 261 -6.84 -9.42 12.58
CA PRO A 261 -5.41 -9.38 12.78
C PRO A 261 -4.75 -10.61 12.17
N GLU A 262 -3.84 -10.39 11.23
CA GLU A 262 -2.96 -11.43 10.73
C GLU A 262 -1.67 -11.44 11.55
N TYR A 263 -1.12 -12.63 11.78
CA TYR A 263 0.13 -12.78 12.51
C TYR A 263 1.16 -13.47 11.63
N LYS A 264 2.36 -12.92 11.60
CA LYS A 264 3.52 -13.48 10.89
C LYS A 264 4.51 -14.05 11.90
N LEU A 265 5.25 -15.06 11.47
CA LEU A 265 6.40 -15.58 12.20
C LEU A 265 7.64 -14.91 11.62
N VAL A 266 8.46 -14.30 12.48
CA VAL A 266 9.83 -13.88 12.14
C VAL A 266 10.82 -14.68 12.98
N LEU A 267 11.91 -15.08 12.34
CA LEU A 267 13.05 -15.71 12.99
C LEU A 267 14.17 -14.68 13.08
N ILE A 268 14.70 -14.46 14.28
CA ILE A 268 15.88 -13.61 14.49
C ILE A 268 17.04 -14.47 15.01
N SER A 269 18.26 -14.24 14.54
CA SER A 269 19.46 -14.66 15.27
C SER A 269 19.74 -13.69 16.40
N ILE A 270 20.21 -14.20 17.54
CA ILE A 270 20.56 -13.40 18.71
C ILE A 270 21.93 -13.85 19.22
N GLU A 271 22.92 -13.00 19.08
CA GLU A 271 24.27 -13.19 19.60
C GLU A 271 24.46 -12.45 20.94
N GLY A 272 25.44 -12.89 21.72
CA GLY A 272 25.74 -12.32 23.05
C GLY A 272 24.93 -12.92 24.21
N MET A 273 24.00 -13.84 23.97
CA MET A 273 23.35 -14.60 25.04
C MET A 273 24.34 -15.56 25.70
N THR A 274 24.47 -15.49 27.03
CA THR A 274 25.42 -16.32 27.80
C THR A 274 24.74 -17.26 28.80
N CYS A 275 23.46 -17.05 29.10
CA CYS A 275 22.73 -17.90 30.03
C CYS A 275 21.20 -17.82 29.84
N ASN A 276 20.48 -18.74 30.48
CA ASN A 276 19.00 -18.77 30.46
C ASN A 276 18.34 -17.52 31.07
N SER A 277 19.06 -16.72 31.85
CA SER A 277 18.53 -15.42 32.31
C SER A 277 18.43 -14.41 31.17
N CYS A 278 19.35 -14.46 30.18
CA CYS A 278 19.26 -13.64 28.97
C CYS A 278 17.99 -13.98 28.17
N VAL A 279 17.74 -15.29 27.98
CA VAL A 279 16.53 -15.82 27.31
C VAL A 279 15.27 -15.23 27.93
N LYS A 280 15.10 -15.38 29.25
CA LYS A 280 13.91 -14.87 29.96
C LYS A 280 13.78 -13.36 29.90
N SER A 281 14.89 -12.63 29.93
CA SER A 281 14.89 -11.18 29.81
C SER A 281 14.35 -10.76 28.44
N ILE A 282 14.88 -11.36 27.37
CA ILE A 282 14.46 -11.08 26.00
C ILE A 282 12.99 -11.44 25.81
N GLU A 283 12.59 -12.65 26.24
CA GLU A 283 11.19 -13.09 26.14
C GLU A 283 10.25 -12.14 26.88
N GLY A 284 10.60 -11.68 28.08
CA GLY A 284 9.80 -10.73 28.83
C GLY A 284 9.67 -9.39 28.10
N THR A 285 10.79 -8.77 27.71
CA THR A 285 10.79 -7.45 27.08
C THR A 285 10.10 -7.46 25.72
N VAL A 286 10.38 -8.45 24.86
CA VAL A 286 9.79 -8.52 23.52
C VAL A 286 8.31 -8.88 23.57
N CYS A 287 7.87 -9.70 24.53
CA CYS A 287 6.45 -10.02 24.69
C CYS A 287 5.59 -8.80 25.07
N ASP A 288 6.18 -7.78 25.69
CA ASP A 288 5.48 -6.54 26.07
C ASP A 288 5.33 -5.55 24.90
N ILE A 289 6.00 -5.78 23.77
CA ILE A 289 5.91 -4.92 22.58
C ILE A 289 4.53 -5.04 21.95
N ALA A 290 3.92 -3.89 21.64
CA ALA A 290 2.62 -3.82 20.98
C ALA A 290 2.63 -4.61 19.66
N GLY A 291 1.74 -5.60 19.55
CA GLY A 291 1.63 -6.45 18.37
C GLY A 291 2.38 -7.77 18.44
N VAL A 292 3.23 -8.00 19.45
CA VAL A 292 3.81 -9.31 19.71
C VAL A 292 2.76 -10.21 20.37
N LYS A 293 2.52 -11.37 19.76
CA LYS A 293 1.61 -12.39 20.28
C LYS A 293 2.35 -13.40 21.16
N SER A 294 3.54 -13.78 20.74
CA SER A 294 4.40 -14.69 21.48
C SER A 294 5.83 -14.60 20.98
N ILE A 295 6.77 -14.81 21.87
CA ILE A 295 8.18 -15.00 21.57
C ILE A 295 8.66 -16.29 22.22
N LYS A 296 9.55 -17.01 21.54
CA LYS A 296 10.30 -18.13 22.10
C LYS A 296 11.77 -17.97 21.75
N VAL A 297 12.64 -17.97 22.75
CA VAL A 297 14.09 -17.80 22.55
C VAL A 297 14.83 -19.11 22.83
N SER A 298 15.76 -19.46 21.95
CA SER A 298 16.60 -20.65 22.02
C SER A 298 18.05 -20.24 22.25
N LEU A 299 18.59 -20.53 23.44
CA LEU A 299 20.00 -20.29 23.75
C LEU A 299 20.94 -21.21 22.94
N GLU A 300 20.49 -22.43 22.69
CA GLU A 300 21.26 -23.45 21.96
C GLU A 300 21.37 -23.10 20.47
N GLU A 301 20.25 -22.70 19.85
CA GLU A 301 20.19 -22.36 18.42
C GLU A 301 20.54 -20.89 18.16
N LYS A 302 20.66 -20.08 19.22
CA LYS A 302 20.87 -18.63 19.18
C LYS A 302 19.80 -17.92 18.34
N THR A 303 18.55 -18.28 18.56
CA THR A 303 17.41 -17.77 17.78
C THR A 303 16.28 -17.28 18.65
N GLY A 304 15.51 -16.33 18.13
CA GLY A 304 14.19 -15.95 18.63
C GLY A 304 13.13 -16.20 17.56
N GLU A 305 12.10 -16.98 17.90
CA GLU A 305 10.88 -17.15 17.12
C GLU A 305 9.82 -16.19 17.64
N ILE A 306 9.44 -15.20 16.84
CA ILE A 306 8.47 -14.17 17.24
C ILE A 306 7.25 -14.24 16.32
N ILE A 307 6.08 -14.42 16.93
CA ILE A 307 4.80 -14.31 16.24
C ILE A 307 4.25 -12.90 16.54
N PHE A 308 4.10 -12.07 15.51
CA PHE A 308 3.73 -10.67 15.65
C PHE A 308 2.72 -10.23 14.58
N ASN A 309 2.00 -9.14 14.85
CA ASN A 309 1.10 -8.51 13.90
C ASN A 309 1.84 -7.36 13.16
N PRO A 310 1.96 -7.43 11.82
CA PRO A 310 2.71 -6.46 11.04
C PRO A 310 2.01 -5.09 10.88
N ASP A 311 0.74 -4.97 11.29
CA ASP A 311 0.04 -3.68 11.32
C ASP A 311 0.38 -2.86 12.59
N LEU A 312 1.02 -3.50 13.59
CA LEU A 312 1.34 -2.90 14.88
C LEU A 312 2.85 -2.75 15.12
N THR A 313 3.67 -3.68 14.66
CA THR A 313 5.13 -3.65 14.83
C THR A 313 5.80 -4.28 13.61
N GLY A 314 6.96 -3.76 13.21
CA GLY A 314 7.76 -4.30 12.12
C GLY A 314 8.84 -5.28 12.60
N GLU A 315 9.39 -6.06 11.67
CA GLU A 315 10.50 -6.99 11.96
C GLU A 315 11.77 -6.25 12.44
N ASN A 316 12.03 -5.07 11.88
CA ASN A 316 13.14 -4.23 12.31
C ASN A 316 12.94 -3.70 13.73
N ASP A 317 11.72 -3.30 14.11
CA ASP A 317 11.43 -2.85 15.48
C ASP A 317 11.69 -3.97 16.51
N LEU A 318 11.37 -5.22 16.14
CA LEU A 318 11.62 -6.40 16.97
C LEU A 318 13.11 -6.71 17.11
N LYS A 319 13.87 -6.58 16.01
CA LYS A 319 15.33 -6.70 16.02
C LYS A 319 15.94 -5.61 16.90
N ASP A 320 15.55 -4.36 16.67
CA ASP A 320 16.10 -3.20 17.35
C ASP A 320 15.77 -3.24 18.85
N ALA A 321 14.59 -3.75 19.24
CA ALA A 321 14.27 -3.98 20.64
C ALA A 321 15.22 -4.98 21.34
N VAL A 322 15.72 -5.98 20.61
CA VAL A 322 16.72 -6.93 21.13
C VAL A 322 18.11 -6.30 21.14
N ASP A 323 18.45 -5.50 20.12
CA ASP A 323 19.71 -4.75 20.06
C ASP A 323 19.82 -3.73 21.23
N ASP A 324 18.74 -3.02 21.53
CA ASP A 324 18.66 -2.04 22.63
C ASP A 324 18.85 -2.66 24.01
N MET A 325 18.63 -3.98 24.15
CA MET A 325 18.93 -4.74 25.36
C MET A 325 20.42 -5.11 25.48
N GLY A 326 21.24 -4.77 24.48
CA GLY A 326 22.67 -5.04 24.42
C GLY A 326 23.04 -6.39 23.83
N PHE A 327 22.13 -7.01 23.08
CA PHE A 327 22.41 -8.21 22.28
C PHE A 327 22.66 -7.80 20.82
N GLU A 328 23.15 -8.73 19.99
CA GLU A 328 23.30 -8.51 18.55
C GLU A 328 22.25 -9.34 17.82
N ALA A 329 21.25 -8.70 17.23
CA ALA A 329 20.13 -9.34 16.55
C ALA A 329 20.17 -9.14 15.03
N ALA A 330 19.75 -10.17 14.28
CA ALA A 330 19.55 -10.05 12.84
C ALA A 330 18.37 -10.90 12.37
N ILE A 331 17.61 -10.40 11.40
CA ILE A 331 16.48 -11.11 10.80
C ILE A 331 17.01 -12.25 9.92
N LYS A 332 16.48 -13.46 10.12
CA LYS A 332 16.75 -14.61 9.26
C LYS A 332 15.69 -14.68 8.16
N GLU A 333 16.12 -14.66 6.90
CA GLU A 333 15.20 -14.88 5.77
C GLU A 333 14.56 -16.28 5.85
N HIS A 334 13.29 -16.36 5.46
CA HIS A 334 12.56 -17.61 5.36
C HIS A 334 13.27 -18.57 4.40
N GLN A 335 13.93 -19.61 4.93
CA GLN A 335 14.24 -20.78 4.10
C GLN A 335 12.91 -21.46 3.75
N LYS A 336 12.48 -21.27 2.51
CA LYS A 336 11.32 -21.98 1.95
C LYS A 336 11.60 -23.49 2.01
N PRO A 337 10.69 -24.31 2.56
CA PRO A 337 10.87 -25.76 2.62
C PRO A 337 10.91 -26.42 1.23
#